data_AF-A0A357HBY0-F1
#
_entry.id   AF-A0A357HBY0-F1
#
_cell.length_a   1.000
_cell.length_b   1.000
_cell.length_c   1.000
_cell.angle_alpha   90.00
_cell.angle_beta   90.00
_cell.angle_gamma   90.00
#
_symmetry.space_group_name_H-M   'P 1'
#
loop_
_entity.id
_entity.type
_entity.pdbx_description
1 polymer ?
#
loop_
_entity_poly.entity_id
_entity_poly.type
_entity_poly.pdbx_seq_one_letter_code
_entity_poly.pdbx_strand_id
1 'polypeptide(L)'
;MAVLAHAIRIASLLLSPFLVTKAKQALDEMDVPAGARDFSSLGDLHAMDGVAVGAAVPLFPRLKKDEEIAWLQNLIDGVEEKK
;
A
#
# COMPACT_ATOMS: atom_id res chain seq x y z
N MET A 1 15.31 -3.64 12.79
CA MET A 1 14.74 -3.10 11.53
C MET A 1 14.33 -4.21 10.56
N ALA A 2 15.16 -5.24 10.32
CA ALA A 2 14.86 -6.33 9.38
C ALA A 2 13.52 -7.07 9.63
N VAL A 3 13.20 -7.40 10.89
CA VAL A 3 11.94 -8.12 11.23
C VAL A 3 10.69 -7.29 10.90
N LEU A 4 10.72 -5.98 11.15
CA LEU A 4 9.60 -5.10 10.81
C LEU A 4 9.43 -4.98 9.29
N ALA A 5 10.53 -4.85 8.56
CA ALA A 5 10.51 -4.83 7.10
C ALA A 5 9.88 -6.10 6.51
N HIS A 6 10.25 -7.26 7.06
CA HIS A 6 9.64 -8.55 6.70
C HIS A 6 8.15 -8.61 7.02
N ALA A 7 7.74 -8.13 8.20
CA ALA A 7 6.33 -8.10 8.58
C ALA A 7 5.50 -7.21 7.63
N ILE A 8 6.01 -6.02 7.27
CA ILE A 8 5.36 -5.09 6.34
C ILE A 8 5.27 -5.71 4.94
N ARG A 9 6.35 -6.35 4.46
CA ARG A 9 6.35 -7.07 3.18
C ARG A 9 5.28 -8.16 3.15
N ILE A 10 5.25 -9.03 4.16
CA ILE A 10 4.27 -10.12 4.27
C ILE A 10 2.85 -9.55 4.32
N ALA A 11 2.60 -8.53 5.15
CA ALA A 11 1.31 -7.86 5.22
C ALA A 11 0.90 -7.26 3.86
N SER A 12 1.83 -6.64 3.14
CA SER A 12 1.59 -6.04 1.83
C SER A 12 1.24 -7.10 0.79
N LEU A 13 1.92 -8.26 0.80
CA LEU A 13 1.60 -9.38 -0.07
C LEU A 13 0.21 -9.94 0.24
N LEU A 14 -0.10 -10.21 1.51
CA LEU A 14 -1.40 -10.73 1.94
C LEU A 14 -2.56 -9.77 1.65
N LEU A 15 -2.33 -8.45 1.76
CA LEU A 15 -3.33 -7.42 1.50
C LEU A 15 -3.44 -7.02 0.04
N SER A 16 -2.55 -7.50 -0.83
CA SER A 16 -2.55 -7.18 -2.27
C SER A 16 -3.88 -7.44 -3.00
N PRO A 17 -4.72 -8.44 -2.63
CA PRO A 17 -6.03 -8.63 -3.26
C PRO A 17 -7.06 -7.55 -2.87
N PHE A 18 -6.89 -6.90 -1.71
CA PHE A 18 -7.83 -5.90 -1.18
C PHE A 18 -7.35 -4.48 -1.42
N LEU A 19 -6.04 -4.26 -1.32
CA LEU A 19 -5.39 -2.96 -1.33
C LEU A 19 -4.37 -2.88 -2.46
N VAL A 20 -4.79 -3.20 -3.69
CA VAL A 20 -3.93 -3.38 -4.88
C VAL A 20 -2.90 -2.25 -5.03
N THR A 21 -3.32 -1.00 -4.91
CA THR A 21 -2.44 0.16 -5.09
C THR A 21 -1.55 0.40 -3.86
N LYS A 22 -2.10 0.28 -2.65
CA LYS A 22 -1.37 0.55 -1.40
C LYS A 22 -0.37 -0.53 -1.04
N ALA A 23 -0.71 -1.79 -1.27
CA ALA A 23 0.19 -2.92 -1.15
C ALA A 23 1.40 -2.76 -2.09
N LYS A 24 1.16 -2.38 -3.35
CA LYS A 24 2.25 -2.12 -4.30
C LYS A 24 3.13 -0.95 -3.85
N GLN A 25 2.53 0.17 -3.43
CA GLN A 25 3.25 1.33 -2.90
C GLN A 25 4.13 0.94 -1.70
N ALA A 26 3.61 0.14 -0.76
CA ALA A 26 4.36 -0.33 0.38
C ALA A 26 5.57 -1.20 -0.02
N LEU A 27 5.42 -2.09 -1.02
CA LEU A 27 6.52 -2.92 -1.53
C LEU A 27 7.57 -2.08 -2.28
N ASP A 28 7.14 -1.00 -2.96
CA ASP A 28 8.02 -0.04 -3.63
C ASP A 28 8.82 0.79 -2.62
N GLU A 29 8.18 1.35 -1.59
CA GLU A 29 8.85 2.12 -0.53
C GLU A 29 9.86 1.28 0.26
N MET A 30 9.60 -0.02 0.37
CA MET A 30 10.46 -0.98 1.04
C MET A 30 11.58 -1.52 0.15
N ASP A 31 11.68 -1.06 -1.10
CA ASP A 31 12.65 -1.53 -2.11
C ASP A 31 12.69 -3.06 -2.24
N VAL A 32 11.53 -3.70 -2.12
CA VAL A 32 11.43 -5.17 -2.13
C VAL A 32 11.87 -5.71 -3.50
N PRO A 33 12.83 -6.65 -3.58
CA PRO A 33 13.29 -7.21 -4.85
C PRO A 33 12.15 -7.87 -5.64
N ALA A 34 12.18 -7.80 -6.97
CA ALA A 34 11.08 -8.28 -7.83
C ALA A 34 10.73 -9.77 -7.61
N GLY A 35 11.74 -10.64 -7.40
CA GLY A 35 11.54 -12.06 -7.11
C GLY A 35 10.98 -12.36 -5.72
N ALA A 36 10.76 -11.32 -4.91
CA ALA A 36 10.35 -11.35 -3.52
C ALA A 36 8.96 -10.69 -3.32
N ARG A 37 8.25 -10.40 -4.42
CA ARG A 37 6.94 -9.72 -4.45
C ARG A 37 5.77 -10.64 -4.79
N ASP A 38 6.00 -11.94 -4.75
CA ASP A 38 5.01 -12.96 -5.04
C ASP A 38 4.59 -13.72 -3.77
N PHE A 39 3.44 -14.40 -3.83
CA PHE A 39 2.99 -15.22 -2.71
C PHE A 39 3.89 -16.44 -2.48
N SER A 40 4.58 -16.93 -3.51
CA SER A 40 5.53 -18.04 -3.42
C SER A 40 6.70 -17.75 -2.49
N SER A 41 7.13 -16.49 -2.39
CA SER A 41 8.25 -16.10 -1.52
C SER A 41 7.84 -15.80 -0.07
N LEU A 42 6.57 -16.00 0.33
CA LEU A 42 6.12 -15.72 1.72
C LEU A 42 6.94 -16.42 2.80
N GLY A 43 7.49 -17.61 2.50
CA GLY A 43 8.33 -18.37 3.42
C GLY A 43 9.79 -17.94 3.48
N ASP A 44 10.23 -16.99 2.63
CA ASP A 44 11.60 -16.53 2.60
C ASP A 44 11.85 -15.45 3.67
N LEU A 45 12.44 -15.89 4.79
CA LEU A 45 12.78 -15.06 5.94
C LEU A 45 14.03 -14.20 5.72
N HIS A 46 14.77 -14.40 4.62
CA HIS A 46 16.00 -13.67 4.29
C HIS A 46 15.82 -12.68 3.14
N ALA A 47 14.62 -12.61 2.57
CA ALA A 47 14.36 -11.83 1.39
C ALA A 47 14.53 -10.29 1.53
N MET A 48 14.65 -9.77 2.75
CA MET A 48 14.98 -8.36 3.02
C MET A 48 16.40 -8.18 3.58
N ASP A 49 17.21 -9.23 3.65
CA ASP A 49 18.56 -9.15 4.19
C ASP A 49 19.44 -8.29 3.28
N GLY A 50 20.07 -7.27 3.86
CA GLY A 50 20.91 -6.34 3.12
C GLY A 50 20.15 -5.33 2.25
N VAL A 51 18.80 -5.35 2.25
CA VAL A 51 17.98 -4.38 1.53
C VAL A 51 17.90 -3.08 2.33
N ALA A 52 18.38 -1.99 1.74
CA ALA A 52 18.14 -0.65 2.26
C ALA A 52 16.71 -0.23 1.93
N VAL A 53 15.98 0.21 2.95
CA VAL A 53 14.59 0.67 2.80
C VAL A 53 14.58 2.13 2.39
N GLY A 54 13.71 2.48 1.44
CA GLY A 54 13.49 3.85 0.98
C GLY A 54 12.84 4.76 2.02
N ALA A 55 12.65 6.03 1.66
CA ALA A 55 11.97 6.98 2.51
C ALA A 55 10.47 6.66 2.59
N ALA A 56 9.97 6.38 3.80
CA ALA A 56 8.57 6.02 4.01
C ALA A 56 7.64 7.20 3.73
N VAL A 57 6.59 6.95 2.95
CA VAL A 57 5.51 7.90 2.69
C VAL A 57 4.23 7.37 3.36
N PRO A 58 3.37 8.22 3.93
CA PRO A 58 2.12 7.76 4.51
C PRO A 58 1.21 7.07 3.48
N LEU A 59 1.08 5.74 3.57
CA LEU A 59 0.21 4.95 2.69
C LEU A 59 -1.26 5.38 2.78
N PHE A 60 -1.69 5.74 3.98
CA PHE A 60 -3.06 6.14 4.31
C PHE A 60 -3.07 7.57 4.85
N PRO A 61 -3.15 8.59 3.98
CA PRO A 61 -3.35 9.96 4.43
C PRO A 61 -4.68 10.07 5.17
N ARG A 62 -4.72 10.91 6.20
CA ARG A 62 -5.98 11.20 6.91
C ARG A 62 -6.94 11.90 5.96
N LEU A 63 -8.16 11.40 5.89
CA LEU A 63 -9.24 12.08 5.17
C LEU A 63 -9.61 13.36 5.92
N LYS A 64 -9.77 14.45 5.18
CA LYS A 64 -10.36 15.68 5.71
C LYS A 64 -11.86 15.51 5.67
N LYS A 65 -12.46 15.42 6.86
CA LYS A 65 -13.88 15.11 7.05
C LYS A 65 -14.80 15.96 6.16
N ASP A 66 -14.59 17.28 6.14
CA ASP A 66 -15.49 18.19 5.43
C ASP A 66 -15.38 18.05 3.91
N GLU A 67 -14.17 17.83 3.37
CA GLU A 67 -13.94 17.58 1.94
C GLU A 67 -14.54 16.23 1.52
N GLU A 68 -14.41 15.21 2.37
CA GLU A 68 -14.96 13.87 2.12
C GLU A 68 -16.49 13.88 2.10
N ILE A 69 -17.13 14.57 3.06
CA ILE A 69 -18.60 14.69 3.12
C ILE A 69 -19.11 15.41 1.87
N ALA A 70 -18.46 16.52 1.46
CA ALA A 70 -18.85 17.24 0.26
C ALA A 70 -18.70 16.39 -1.00
N TRP A 71 -17.62 15.61 -1.11
CA TRP A 71 -17.42 14.67 -2.21
C TRP A 71 -18.51 13.59 -2.25
N LEU A 72 -18.85 12.98 -1.09
CA LEU A 72 -19.90 11.97 -0.99
C LEU A 72 -21.29 12.52 -1.36
N GLN A 73 -21.62 13.74 -0.91
CA GLN A 73 -22.86 14.42 -1.28
C GLN A 73 -22.95 14.61 -2.80
N ASN A 74 -21.88 15.12 -3.43
CA ASN A 74 -21.84 15.30 -4.88
C ASN A 74 -21.98 13.98 -5.66
N LEU A 75 -21.38 12.89 -5.15
CA LEU A 75 -21.46 11.57 -5.76
C LEU A 75 -22.87 10.96 -5.67
N ILE A 76 -23.54 11.12 -4.53
CA ILE A 76 -24.88 10.56 -4.27
C ILE A 76 -25.95 11.38 -4.99
N ASP A 77 -25.88 12.70 -4.91
CA ASP A 77 -26.88 13.60 -5.47
C ASP A 77 -26.73 13.76 -6.98
N GLY A 78 -25.68 13.19 -7.57
CA GLY A 78 -25.52 13.05 -9.01
C GLY A 78 -25.60 14.40 -9.72
N VAL A 79 -24.77 15.36 -9.33
CA VAL A 79 -24.60 16.57 -10.16
C VAL A 79 -24.07 16.10 -11.50
N GLU A 80 -24.97 15.98 -12.48
CA GLU A 80 -24.63 15.58 -13.84
C GLU A 80 -23.48 16.46 -14.31
N GLU A 81 -22.31 15.85 -14.54
CA GLU A 81 -21.31 16.45 -15.40
C GLU A 81 -21.97 16.58 -16.77
N LYS A 82 -22.55 17.76 -17.04
CA LYS A 82 -22.99 18.17 -18.36
C LYS A 82 -21.79 18.06 -19.29
N LYS A 83 -21.73 16.98 -20.07
CA LYS A 83 -20.99 16.93 -21.32
C LYS A 83 -21.68 17.77 -22.38
#